data_AF-A0A061BKG3-F1
#
_entry.id   AF-A0A061BKG3-F1
#
_cell.length_a   1.000
_cell.length_b   1.000
_cell.length_c   1.000
_cell.angle_alpha   90.00
_cell.angle_beta   90.00
_cell.angle_gamma   90.00
#
_symmetry.space_group_name_H-M   'P 1'
#
loop_
_entity.id
_entity.type
_entity.pdbx_description
1 polymer ?
#
loop_
_entity_poly.entity_id
_entity_poly.type
_entity_poly.pdbx_seq_one_letter_code
_entity_poly.pdbx_strand_id
1 'polypeptide(L)'
;MRHVPKKLTDCPENLRESIDWLIQVRYGNGDSDGLDELAKALKKLIEEAIEKATKSLQAEKDKLECPVKYTGHPSNCAYIDTLIEKAGKSKNPNGLNKEQLVKNKQHCQNNHEYYRSDAQKKALQDIKERETQLKDLTNKLSIFTDKNHQKCTDLLTNLCTGLETFLGFNSETKGYTGHGIVYSDLDRLCDGVMGFFHGVLESVEKDPSVTTYYTGMNDTLKTIKESMHNPGGLSAAVTAVSEPLGECDREVTEKTQRT
;
A
#
# COMPACT_ATOMS: atom_id res chain seq x y z
N MET A 1 -20.89 26.97 10.04
CA MET A 1 -21.85 26.07 9.35
C MET A 1 -21.24 24.67 9.27
N ARG A 2 -22.05 23.61 9.40
CA ARG A 2 -21.56 22.22 9.29
C ARG A 2 -21.14 21.96 7.84
N HIS A 3 -19.91 21.50 7.62
CA HIS A 3 -19.47 20.98 6.32
C HIS A 3 -20.49 19.94 5.85
N VAL A 4 -21.11 20.20 4.68
CA VAL A 4 -21.92 19.19 4.01
C VAL A 4 -20.94 18.31 3.24
N PRO A 5 -20.81 17.00 3.56
CA PRO A 5 -19.89 16.12 2.86
C PRO A 5 -20.27 16.06 1.38
N LYS A 6 -19.30 16.29 0.47
CA LYS A 6 -19.50 16.07 -0.96
C LYS A 6 -19.75 14.58 -1.19
N LYS A 7 -20.75 14.22 -1.99
CA LYS A 7 -21.00 12.83 -2.36
C LYS A 7 -19.87 12.39 -3.29
N LEU A 8 -19.55 11.10 -3.33
CA LEU A 8 -18.59 10.54 -4.30
C LEU A 8 -19.01 10.88 -5.75
N THR A 9 -20.34 10.92 -5.95
CA THR A 9 -21.17 11.89 -6.70
C THR A 9 -20.54 13.05 -7.47
N ASP A 10 -19.72 13.81 -6.76
CA ASP A 10 -19.35 15.16 -7.13
C ASP A 10 -17.84 15.24 -7.42
N CYS A 11 -17.13 14.11 -7.31
CA CYS A 11 -15.73 13.96 -7.70
C CYS A 11 -15.58 13.79 -9.23
N PRO A 12 -14.48 14.29 -9.82
CA PRO A 12 -13.99 13.85 -11.11
C PRO A 12 -13.94 12.33 -11.20
N GLU A 13 -14.27 11.77 -12.37
CA GLU A 13 -14.51 10.33 -12.54
C GLU A 13 -13.28 9.47 -12.18
N ASN A 14 -12.09 9.90 -12.59
CA ASN A 14 -10.81 9.27 -12.24
C ASN A 14 -10.53 9.25 -10.73
N LEU A 15 -10.93 10.29 -10.01
CA LEU A 15 -10.81 10.36 -8.55
C LEU A 15 -11.84 9.46 -7.87
N ARG A 16 -13.08 9.45 -8.38
CA ARG A 16 -14.13 8.57 -7.89
C ARG A 16 -13.70 7.11 -7.97
N GLU A 17 -13.17 6.66 -9.11
CA GLU A 17 -12.70 5.29 -9.28
C GLU A 17 -11.55 4.95 -8.31
N SER A 18 -10.61 5.87 -8.12
CA SER A 18 -9.48 5.67 -7.19
C SER A 18 -9.93 5.54 -5.73
N ILE A 19 -10.90 6.36 -5.31
CA ILE A 19 -11.48 6.31 -3.96
C ILE A 19 -12.35 5.06 -3.80
N ASP A 20 -13.15 4.70 -4.81
CA ASP A 20 -13.97 3.48 -4.78
C ASP A 20 -13.10 2.23 -4.65
N TRP A 21 -11.99 2.16 -5.39
CA TRP A 21 -11.01 1.10 -5.24
C TRP A 21 -10.42 1.05 -3.82
N LEU A 22 -10.06 2.20 -3.24
CA LEU A 22 -9.58 2.28 -1.85
C LEU A 22 -10.62 1.79 -0.84
N ILE A 23 -11.89 2.13 -1.04
CA ILE A 23 -13.00 1.65 -0.21
C ILE A 23 -13.11 0.13 -0.30
N GLN A 24 -13.09 -0.43 -1.52
CA GLN A 24 -13.17 -1.87 -1.73
C GLN A 24 -11.97 -2.60 -1.12
N VAL A 25 -10.76 -2.07 -1.23
CA VAL A 25 -9.57 -2.66 -0.62
C VAL A 25 -9.66 -2.60 0.90
N ARG A 26 -10.11 -1.48 1.47
CA ARG A 26 -10.14 -1.28 2.93
C ARG A 26 -11.26 -2.04 3.62
N TYR A 27 -12.47 -2.01 3.05
CA TYR A 27 -13.69 -2.51 3.68
C TYR A 27 -14.23 -3.79 3.00
N GLY A 28 -13.67 -4.21 1.87
CA GLY A 28 -14.19 -5.33 1.08
C GLY A 28 -15.55 -5.03 0.45
N ASN A 29 -16.28 -6.07 0.06
CA ASN A 29 -17.67 -5.97 -0.43
C ASN A 29 -18.70 -5.71 0.70
N GLY A 30 -18.42 -4.81 1.66
CA GLY A 30 -19.30 -4.52 2.80
C GLY A 30 -18.61 -3.82 3.98
N ASP A 31 -19.09 -4.05 5.21
CA ASP A 31 -18.45 -3.61 6.47
C ASP A 31 -17.44 -4.66 7.00
N SER A 32 -16.79 -5.40 6.09
CA SER A 32 -15.77 -6.41 6.43
C SER A 32 -14.39 -5.78 6.60
N ASP A 33 -13.47 -6.44 7.30
CA ASP A 33 -12.09 -5.96 7.41
C ASP A 33 -11.27 -6.43 6.18
N GLY A 34 -11.40 -5.68 5.09
CA GLY A 34 -10.77 -6.01 3.81
C GLY A 34 -9.24 -6.05 3.88
N LEU A 35 -8.63 -5.21 4.72
CA LEU A 35 -7.18 -5.18 4.92
C LEU A 35 -6.69 -6.41 5.66
N ASP A 36 -7.45 -6.90 6.64
CA ASP A 36 -7.12 -8.13 7.37
C ASP A 36 -7.17 -9.36 6.46
N GLU A 37 -8.22 -9.48 5.63
CA GLU A 37 -8.33 -10.55 4.65
C GLU A 37 -7.23 -10.47 3.56
N LEU A 38 -6.89 -9.26 3.12
CA LEU A 38 -5.76 -9.05 2.21
C LEU A 38 -4.42 -9.46 2.87
N ALA A 39 -4.20 -9.11 4.14
CA ALA A 39 -3.01 -9.49 4.88
C ALA A 39 -2.90 -11.02 5.03
N LYS A 40 -4.01 -11.71 5.32
CA LYS A 40 -4.08 -13.18 5.34
C LYS A 40 -3.76 -13.79 3.98
N ALA A 41 -4.31 -13.24 2.90
CA ALA A 41 -4.06 -13.72 1.54
C ALA A 41 -2.59 -13.54 1.14
N LEU A 42 -2.00 -12.37 1.40
CA LEU A 42 -0.58 -12.09 1.17
C LEU A 42 0.33 -13.04 1.95
N LYS A 43 0.00 -13.25 3.24
CA LYS A 43 0.72 -14.20 4.09
C LYS A 43 0.73 -15.59 3.46
N LYS A 44 -0.45 -16.11 3.12
CA LYS A 44 -0.59 -17.44 2.52
C LYS A 44 0.19 -17.56 1.21
N LEU A 45 0.10 -16.56 0.33
CA LEU A 45 0.81 -16.52 -0.94
C LEU A 45 2.34 -16.61 -0.72
N ILE A 46 2.88 -15.82 0.20
CA ILE A 46 4.31 -15.76 0.48
C ILE A 46 4.79 -17.03 1.18
N GLU A 47 4.05 -17.57 2.15
CA GLU A 47 4.37 -18.84 2.81
C GLU A 47 4.40 -20.00 1.80
N GLU A 48 3.42 -20.11 0.92
CA GLU A 48 3.39 -21.15 -0.13
C GLU A 48 4.56 -21.00 -1.11
N ALA A 49 4.92 -19.77 -1.47
CA ALA A 49 6.05 -19.51 -2.36
C ALA A 49 7.38 -19.93 -1.72
N ILE A 50 7.59 -19.59 -0.44
CA ILE A 50 8.78 -20.00 0.33
C ILE A 50 8.85 -21.52 0.46
N GLU A 51 7.72 -22.17 0.76
CA GLU A 51 7.66 -23.62 0.89
C GLU A 51 8.00 -24.32 -0.43
N LYS A 52 7.40 -23.87 -1.54
CA LYS A 52 7.68 -24.41 -2.88
C LYS A 52 9.13 -24.21 -3.28
N ALA A 53 9.70 -23.03 -3.04
CA ALA A 53 11.11 -22.74 -3.32
C ALA A 53 12.05 -23.63 -2.49
N THR A 54 11.76 -23.80 -1.19
CA THR A 54 12.53 -24.65 -0.28
C THR A 54 12.50 -26.10 -0.74
N LYS A 55 11.32 -26.64 -1.04
CA LYS A 55 11.15 -28.01 -1.54
C LYS A 55 11.85 -28.22 -2.88
N SER A 56 11.79 -27.25 -3.78
CA SER A 56 12.49 -27.31 -5.07
C SER A 56 14.00 -27.36 -4.90
N LEU A 57 14.57 -26.52 -4.04
CA LEU A 57 16.01 -26.51 -3.76
C LEU A 57 16.45 -27.81 -3.09
N GLN A 58 15.69 -28.30 -2.10
CA GLN A 58 15.98 -29.57 -1.44
C GLN A 58 15.92 -30.74 -2.42
N ALA A 59 14.92 -30.79 -3.30
CA ALA A 59 14.82 -31.83 -4.31
C ALA A 59 16.01 -31.83 -5.29
N GLU A 60 16.50 -30.66 -5.70
CA GLU A 60 17.72 -30.56 -6.52
C GLU A 60 18.97 -30.96 -5.74
N LYS A 61 19.06 -30.59 -4.47
CA LYS A 61 20.15 -30.99 -3.58
C LYS A 61 20.21 -32.49 -3.41
N ASP A 62 19.06 -33.13 -3.14
CA ASP A 62 18.96 -34.58 -2.95
C ASP A 62 19.41 -35.36 -4.20
N LYS A 63 19.08 -34.88 -5.41
CA LYS A 63 19.55 -35.47 -6.67
C LYS A 63 21.08 -35.44 -6.81
N LEU A 64 21.73 -34.42 -6.28
CA LEU A 64 23.18 -34.22 -6.34
C LEU A 64 23.92 -34.87 -5.16
N GLU A 65 23.25 -35.00 -4.01
CA GLU A 65 23.85 -35.56 -2.80
C GLU A 65 23.88 -37.08 -2.80
N CYS A 66 22.79 -37.73 -3.22
CA CYS A 66 22.83 -39.12 -3.62
C CYS A 66 21.78 -39.42 -4.70
N PRO A 67 22.18 -39.70 -5.96
CA PRO A 67 21.23 -39.94 -7.03
C PRO A 67 20.33 -41.13 -6.69
N VAL A 68 19.02 -40.99 -6.80
CA VAL A 68 18.05 -42.06 -6.43
C VAL A 68 18.16 -43.27 -7.36
N LYS A 69 18.56 -43.05 -8.61
CA LYS A 69 18.77 -44.11 -9.61
C LYS A 69 20.08 -43.91 -10.37
N TYR A 70 20.78 -45.02 -10.61
CA TYR A 70 21.86 -45.12 -11.59
C TYR A 70 21.40 -46.09 -12.68
N THR A 71 21.36 -45.63 -13.94
CA THR A 71 20.99 -46.47 -15.10
C THR A 71 19.70 -47.29 -14.90
N GLY A 72 18.65 -46.67 -14.33
CA GLY A 72 17.35 -47.31 -14.11
C GLY A 72 17.23 -48.16 -12.83
N HIS A 73 18.32 -48.45 -12.13
CA HIS A 73 18.34 -49.19 -10.87
C HIS A 73 18.48 -48.25 -9.67
N PRO A 74 17.95 -48.60 -8.48
CA PRO A 74 18.17 -47.84 -7.26
C PRO A 74 19.67 -47.68 -7.00
N SER A 75 20.11 -46.49 -6.60
CA SER A 75 21.49 -46.33 -6.15
C SER A 75 21.76 -47.14 -4.88
N ASN A 76 23.05 -47.35 -4.59
CA ASN A 76 23.44 -48.04 -3.37
C ASN A 76 22.93 -47.32 -2.11
N CYS A 77 22.88 -45.97 -2.10
CA CYS A 77 22.23 -45.23 -1.01
C CYS A 77 20.74 -45.56 -0.90
N ALA A 78 20.01 -45.50 -2.03
CA ALA A 78 18.57 -45.75 -2.05
C ALA A 78 18.26 -47.17 -1.57
N TYR A 79 19.10 -48.14 -1.94
CA TYR A 79 19.01 -49.51 -1.43
C TYR A 79 19.24 -49.57 0.09
N ILE A 80 20.28 -48.91 0.61
CA ILE A 80 20.54 -48.85 2.06
C ILE A 80 19.37 -48.20 2.81
N ASP A 81 18.75 -47.16 2.26
CA ASP A 81 17.57 -46.51 2.84
C ASP A 81 16.38 -47.47 2.97
N THR A 82 16.10 -48.27 1.95
CA THR A 82 15.06 -49.29 2.04
C THR A 82 15.35 -50.35 3.10
N LEU A 83 16.63 -50.69 3.33
CA LEU A 83 17.03 -51.61 4.39
C LEU A 83 16.84 -50.99 5.78
N ILE A 84 17.12 -49.70 5.95
CA ILE A 84 16.90 -48.97 7.22
C ILE A 84 15.42 -48.92 7.58
N GLU A 85 14.55 -48.60 6.61
CA GLU A 85 13.09 -48.60 6.81
C GLU A 85 12.55 -49.99 7.18
N LYS A 86 13.03 -51.04 6.48
CA LYS A 86 12.62 -52.42 6.73
C LYS A 86 13.12 -52.96 8.07
N ALA A 87 14.34 -52.59 8.49
CA ALA A 87 14.89 -52.97 9.79
C ALA A 87 14.07 -52.42 10.98
N GLY A 88 13.29 -51.35 10.77
CA GLY A 88 12.32 -50.86 11.76
C GLY A 88 11.03 -51.69 11.87
N LYS A 89 10.77 -52.62 10.93
CA LYS A 89 9.50 -53.35 10.80
C LYS A 89 9.64 -54.89 10.82
N SER A 90 10.77 -55.46 10.40
CA SER A 90 11.11 -56.89 10.55
C SER A 90 12.62 -57.14 10.35
N LYS A 91 13.13 -58.33 10.71
CA LYS A 91 14.57 -58.65 10.59
C LYS A 91 15.09 -58.46 9.15
N ASN A 92 16.15 -57.68 9.03
CA ASN A 92 16.87 -57.37 7.78
C ASN A 92 17.37 -58.66 7.09
N PRO A 93 17.17 -58.84 5.76
CA PRO A 93 17.65 -60.01 5.01
C PRO A 93 19.18 -60.21 5.06
N ASN A 94 19.95 -59.16 5.37
CA ASN A 94 21.42 -59.23 5.46
C ASN A 94 21.97 -59.35 6.89
N GLY A 95 21.12 -59.50 7.92
CA GLY A 95 21.56 -59.66 9.31
C GLY A 95 22.19 -58.42 9.97
N LEU A 96 22.30 -57.28 9.27
CA LEU A 96 22.83 -56.02 9.81
C LEU A 96 21.78 -55.32 10.68
N ASN A 97 22.21 -54.80 11.83
CA ASN A 97 21.39 -53.97 12.70
C ASN A 97 21.26 -52.52 12.16
N LYS A 98 20.33 -51.74 12.72
CA LYS A 98 20.05 -50.38 12.26
C LYS A 98 21.26 -49.45 12.33
N GLU A 99 22.08 -49.55 13.37
CA GLU A 99 23.30 -48.74 13.53
C GLU A 99 24.35 -49.04 12.46
N GLN A 100 24.54 -50.31 12.09
CA GLN A 100 25.44 -50.73 11.03
C GLN A 100 24.96 -50.24 9.66
N LEU A 101 23.64 -50.28 9.41
CA LEU A 101 23.07 -49.72 8.17
C LEU A 101 23.25 -48.20 8.10
N VAL A 102 23.08 -47.48 9.20
CA VAL A 102 23.36 -46.04 9.27
C VAL A 102 24.83 -45.75 8.99
N LYS A 103 25.76 -46.51 9.57
CA LYS A 103 27.21 -46.38 9.27
C LYS A 103 27.51 -46.65 7.79
N ASN A 104 26.89 -47.66 7.19
CA ASN A 104 27.05 -47.95 5.76
C ASN A 104 26.52 -46.82 4.88
N LYS A 105 25.39 -46.21 5.25
CA LYS A 105 24.86 -45.03 4.56
C LYS A 105 25.86 -43.87 4.64
N GLN A 106 26.39 -43.59 5.83
CA GLN A 106 27.40 -42.56 6.05
C GLN A 106 28.63 -42.79 5.16
N HIS A 107 29.12 -44.03 5.09
CA HIS A 107 30.26 -44.38 4.25
C HIS A 107 29.96 -44.20 2.76
N CYS A 108 28.76 -44.56 2.31
CA CYS A 108 28.30 -44.31 0.94
C CYS A 108 28.29 -42.79 0.63
N GLN A 109 27.72 -41.98 1.53
CA GLN A 109 27.67 -40.53 1.39
C GLN A 109 29.06 -39.88 1.34
N ASN A 110 30.00 -40.31 2.19
CA ASN A 110 31.36 -39.80 2.19
C ASN A 110 32.11 -40.11 0.89
N ASN A 111 31.86 -41.29 0.29
CA ASN A 111 32.41 -41.61 -1.02
C ASN A 111 31.83 -40.70 -2.12
N HIS A 112 30.53 -40.38 -2.08
CA HIS A 112 29.95 -39.42 -3.03
C HIS A 112 30.59 -38.04 -2.91
N GLU A 113 30.89 -37.59 -1.70
CA GLU A 113 31.57 -36.31 -1.47
C GLU A 113 32.99 -36.29 -2.07
N TYR A 114 33.76 -37.36 -1.87
CA TYR A 114 35.13 -37.47 -2.38
C TYR A 114 35.18 -37.54 -3.92
N TYR A 115 34.27 -38.29 -4.55
CA TYR A 115 34.27 -38.52 -6.00
C TYR A 115 33.37 -37.56 -6.80
N ARG A 116 32.83 -36.50 -6.19
CA ARG A 116 32.02 -35.51 -6.92
C ARG A 116 32.84 -34.82 -8.00
N SER A 117 32.26 -34.72 -9.19
CA SER A 117 32.83 -33.90 -10.27
C SER A 117 32.81 -32.42 -9.91
N ASP A 118 33.68 -31.62 -10.54
CA ASP A 118 33.71 -30.18 -10.31
C ASP A 118 32.38 -29.51 -10.68
N ALA A 119 31.68 -30.03 -11.69
CA ALA A 119 30.33 -29.58 -12.05
C ALA A 119 29.32 -29.85 -10.92
N GLN A 120 29.37 -31.01 -10.26
CA GLN A 120 28.49 -31.34 -9.14
C GLN A 120 28.81 -30.51 -7.88
N LYS A 121 30.10 -30.28 -7.59
CA LYS A 121 30.53 -29.40 -6.50
C LYS A 121 30.02 -27.98 -6.71
N LYS A 122 30.16 -27.45 -7.93
CA LYS A 122 29.65 -26.14 -8.31
C LYS A 122 28.13 -26.06 -8.17
N ALA A 123 27.39 -27.04 -8.67
CA ALA A 123 25.93 -27.06 -8.56
C ALA A 123 25.44 -27.08 -7.08
N LEU A 124 26.12 -27.82 -6.20
CA LEU A 124 25.79 -27.81 -4.77
C LEU A 124 26.12 -26.48 -4.10
N GLN A 125 27.23 -25.85 -4.49
CA GLN A 125 27.58 -24.52 -4.01
C GLN A 125 26.53 -23.48 -4.45
N ASP A 126 26.11 -23.52 -5.72
CA ASP A 126 25.06 -22.65 -6.26
C ASP A 126 23.72 -22.85 -5.51
N ILE A 127 23.36 -24.09 -5.16
CA ILE A 127 22.17 -24.39 -4.35
C ILE A 127 22.31 -23.78 -2.95
N LYS A 128 23.47 -23.93 -2.29
CA LYS A 128 23.72 -23.37 -0.96
C LYS A 128 23.63 -21.84 -0.95
N GLU A 129 24.10 -21.20 -2.02
CA GLU A 129 23.94 -19.76 -2.20
C GLU A 129 22.47 -19.37 -2.35
N ARG A 130 21.70 -20.12 -3.13
CA ARG A 130 20.24 -19.91 -3.27
C ARG A 130 19.47 -20.17 -1.97
N GLU A 131 19.83 -21.18 -1.19
CA GLU A 131 19.28 -21.42 0.15
C GLU A 131 19.52 -20.20 1.06
N THR A 132 20.71 -19.62 1.00
CA THR A 132 21.07 -18.41 1.76
C THR A 132 20.26 -17.20 1.30
N GLN A 133 20.13 -16.99 -0.01
CA GLN A 133 19.30 -15.93 -0.58
C GLN A 133 17.81 -16.08 -0.21
N LEU A 134 17.28 -17.31 -0.25
CA LEU A 134 15.90 -17.58 0.15
C LEU A 134 15.67 -17.27 1.63
N LYS A 135 16.63 -17.60 2.50
CA LYS A 135 16.57 -17.25 3.93
C LYS A 135 16.61 -15.73 4.15
N ASP A 136 17.48 -15.02 3.45
CA ASP A 136 17.55 -13.55 3.50
C ASP A 136 16.23 -12.91 3.01
N LEU A 137 15.69 -13.39 1.89
CA LEU A 137 14.41 -12.93 1.36
C LEU A 137 13.25 -13.21 2.33
N THR A 138 13.24 -14.39 2.95
CA THR A 138 12.26 -14.75 3.98
C THR A 138 12.31 -13.77 5.15
N ASN A 139 13.50 -13.39 5.60
CA ASN A 139 13.66 -12.40 6.67
C ASN A 139 13.16 -11.01 6.25
N LYS A 140 13.47 -10.57 5.02
CA LYS A 140 12.99 -9.29 4.47
C LYS A 140 11.47 -9.24 4.32
N LEU A 141 10.85 -10.38 3.98
CA LEU A 141 9.40 -10.52 3.86
C LEU A 141 8.70 -10.90 5.17
N SER A 142 9.43 -10.93 6.29
CA SER A 142 8.89 -11.37 7.60
C SER A 142 7.69 -10.55 8.08
N ILE A 143 7.54 -9.31 7.61
CA ILE A 143 6.37 -8.48 7.89
C ILE A 143 5.07 -9.11 7.37
N PHE A 144 5.14 -9.83 6.25
CA PHE A 144 4.00 -10.50 5.62
C PHE A 144 3.77 -11.92 6.15
N THR A 145 4.78 -12.53 6.78
CA THR A 145 4.69 -13.91 7.30
C THR A 145 4.58 -13.97 8.83
N ASP A 146 4.36 -12.83 9.49
CA ASP A 146 4.15 -12.77 10.93
C ASP A 146 2.97 -13.68 11.36
N LYS A 147 3.09 -14.35 12.51
CA LYS A 147 2.13 -15.37 12.98
C LYS A 147 0.69 -14.87 12.95
N ASN A 148 0.48 -13.62 13.34
CA ASN A 148 -0.85 -13.05 13.46
C ASN A 148 -1.16 -12.04 12.37
N HIS A 149 -0.34 -11.95 11.30
CA HIS A 149 -0.47 -10.98 10.18
C HIS A 149 -0.59 -9.49 10.58
N GLN A 150 -0.55 -9.17 11.88
CA GLN A 150 -0.80 -7.84 12.42
C GLN A 150 0.11 -6.78 11.81
N LYS A 151 1.41 -7.06 11.68
CA LYS A 151 2.35 -6.08 11.10
C LYS A 151 2.03 -5.75 9.64
N CYS A 152 1.53 -6.73 8.88
CA CYS A 152 1.06 -6.51 7.51
C CYS A 152 -0.22 -5.69 7.53
N THR A 153 -1.18 -6.02 8.38
CA THR A 153 -2.41 -5.25 8.57
C THR A 153 -2.13 -3.80 8.95
N ASP A 154 -1.18 -3.55 9.86
CA ASP A 154 -0.77 -2.21 10.28
C ASP A 154 -0.12 -1.43 9.13
N LEU A 155 0.75 -2.09 8.35
CA LEU A 155 1.36 -1.49 7.14
C LEU A 155 0.29 -1.09 6.12
N LEU A 156 -0.63 -1.99 5.81
CA LEU A 156 -1.72 -1.75 4.87
C LEU A 156 -2.66 -0.65 5.37
N THR A 157 -2.92 -0.61 6.68
CA THR A 157 -3.74 0.42 7.33
C THR A 157 -3.08 1.80 7.20
N ASN A 158 -1.78 1.90 7.47
CA ASN A 158 -1.04 3.15 7.33
C ASN A 158 -0.98 3.62 5.88
N LEU A 159 -0.78 2.70 4.93
CA LEU A 159 -0.80 3.01 3.50
C LEU A 159 -2.17 3.54 3.08
N CYS A 160 -3.26 2.84 3.43
CA CYS A 160 -4.62 3.26 3.09
C CYS A 160 -4.98 4.59 3.74
N THR A 161 -4.65 4.79 5.02
CA THR A 161 -4.91 6.05 5.74
C THR A 161 -4.11 7.21 5.13
N GLY A 162 -2.86 6.95 4.72
CA GLY A 162 -2.05 7.92 4.00
C GLY A 162 -2.66 8.32 2.66
N LEU A 163 -3.14 7.33 1.88
CA LEU A 163 -3.82 7.57 0.61
C LEU A 163 -5.16 8.31 0.78
N GLU A 164 -5.95 7.96 1.78
CA GLU A 164 -7.19 8.69 2.10
C GLU A 164 -6.89 10.14 2.46
N THR A 165 -5.88 10.39 3.30
CA THR A 165 -5.45 11.75 3.66
C THR A 165 -4.95 12.51 2.43
N PHE A 166 -4.09 11.88 1.63
CA PHE A 166 -3.54 12.45 0.41
C PHE A 166 -4.63 12.80 -0.60
N LEU A 167 -5.64 11.94 -0.73
CA LEU A 167 -6.77 12.16 -1.62
C LEU A 167 -7.82 13.10 -1.01
N GLY A 168 -7.85 13.32 0.31
CA GLY A 168 -8.90 14.12 0.97
C GLY A 168 -10.21 13.36 1.19
N PHE A 169 -10.14 12.04 1.33
CA PHE A 169 -11.28 11.19 1.69
C PHE A 169 -11.55 11.22 3.20
N ASN A 170 -12.82 11.21 3.59
CA ASN A 170 -13.26 11.08 4.98
C ASN A 170 -14.10 9.81 5.15
N SER A 171 -13.60 8.90 5.97
CA SER A 171 -14.19 7.58 6.24
C SER A 171 -15.53 7.65 6.99
N GLU A 172 -15.72 8.59 7.92
CA GLU A 172 -16.96 8.75 8.68
C GLU A 172 -18.15 9.13 7.77
N THR A 173 -17.88 10.03 6.83
CA THR A 173 -18.89 10.56 5.91
C THR A 173 -18.96 9.77 4.60
N LYS A 174 -18.01 8.87 4.36
CA LYS A 174 -17.77 8.19 3.07
C LYS A 174 -17.73 9.19 1.90
N GLY A 175 -17.16 10.37 2.15
CA GLY A 175 -17.20 11.53 1.26
C GLY A 175 -15.87 12.28 1.19
N TYR A 176 -15.86 13.40 0.46
CA TYR A 176 -14.65 14.18 0.20
C TYR A 176 -14.56 15.44 1.08
N THR A 177 -13.39 15.74 1.63
CA THR A 177 -13.16 16.84 2.59
C THR A 177 -12.82 18.18 1.96
N GLY A 178 -12.36 18.24 0.71
CA GLY A 178 -11.83 19.47 0.12
C GLY A 178 -10.32 19.68 0.33
N HIS A 179 -9.67 18.87 1.16
CA HIS A 179 -8.30 19.15 1.63
C HIS A 179 -7.21 18.28 0.97
N GLY A 180 -7.58 17.40 0.04
CA GLY A 180 -6.65 16.49 -0.63
C GLY A 180 -5.99 17.06 -1.87
N ILE A 181 -4.98 16.36 -2.41
CA ILE A 181 -4.30 16.76 -3.65
C ILE A 181 -5.19 16.71 -4.89
N VAL A 182 -6.35 16.07 -4.78
CA VAL A 182 -7.34 16.00 -5.87
C VAL A 182 -8.44 17.03 -5.69
N TYR A 183 -8.07 18.14 -5.06
CA TYR A 183 -8.73 19.42 -5.21
C TYR A 183 -8.67 19.79 -6.70
N SER A 184 -9.83 19.79 -7.38
CA SER A 184 -9.86 19.88 -8.84
C SER A 184 -9.20 21.17 -9.31
N ASP A 185 -8.58 21.17 -10.49
CA ASP A 185 -7.94 22.39 -11.02
C ASP A 185 -8.96 23.54 -11.16
N LEU A 186 -10.25 23.23 -11.33
CA LEU A 186 -11.33 24.21 -11.33
C LEU A 186 -11.63 24.75 -9.92
N ASP A 187 -11.65 23.89 -8.89
CA ASP A 187 -11.79 24.36 -7.49
C ASP A 187 -10.57 25.19 -7.06
N ARG A 188 -9.36 24.80 -7.49
CA ARG A 188 -8.12 25.60 -7.32
C ARG A 188 -8.20 26.94 -8.02
N LEU A 189 -8.76 26.98 -9.23
CA LEU A 189 -8.98 28.22 -9.96
C LEU A 189 -10.00 29.10 -9.24
N CYS A 190 -11.10 28.53 -8.74
CA CYS A 190 -12.09 29.25 -7.93
C CYS A 190 -11.44 29.86 -6.68
N ASP A 191 -10.63 29.11 -5.95
CA ASP A 191 -9.88 29.63 -4.80
C ASP A 191 -8.83 30.66 -5.20
N GLY A 192 -8.17 30.49 -6.34
CA GLY A 192 -7.25 31.47 -6.90
C GLY A 192 -7.94 32.79 -7.21
N VAL A 193 -9.15 32.75 -7.79
CA VAL A 193 -9.98 33.93 -8.07
C VAL A 193 -10.47 34.58 -6.78
N MET A 194 -10.94 33.80 -5.81
CA MET A 194 -11.33 34.33 -4.49
C MET A 194 -10.15 34.93 -3.73
N GLY A 195 -8.98 34.30 -3.81
CA GLY A 195 -7.73 34.79 -3.23
C GLY A 195 -7.26 36.08 -3.89
N PHE A 196 -7.43 36.20 -5.21
CA PHE A 196 -7.21 37.45 -5.93
C PHE A 196 -8.15 38.56 -5.44
N PHE A 197 -9.46 38.30 -5.33
CA PHE A 197 -10.41 39.30 -4.81
C PHE A 197 -10.09 39.71 -3.37
N HIS A 198 -9.79 38.74 -2.50
CA HIS A 198 -9.35 39.03 -1.13
C HIS A 198 -8.12 39.93 -1.13
N GLY A 199 -7.07 39.58 -1.89
CA GLY A 199 -5.83 40.36 -1.92
C GLY A 199 -6.02 41.78 -2.47
N VAL A 200 -6.82 41.94 -3.51
CA VAL A 200 -7.14 43.28 -4.07
C VAL A 200 -7.91 44.12 -3.04
N LEU A 201 -8.98 43.59 -2.46
CA LEU A 201 -9.79 44.33 -1.48
C LEU A 201 -9.04 44.62 -0.18
N GLU A 202 -8.20 43.69 0.28
CA GLU A 202 -7.33 43.87 1.45
C GLU A 202 -6.32 44.99 1.19
N SER A 203 -5.79 45.10 -0.03
CA SER A 203 -4.81 46.14 -0.37
C SER A 203 -5.39 47.55 -0.32
N VAL A 204 -6.70 47.71 -0.56
CA VAL A 204 -7.39 49.01 -0.56
C VAL A 204 -8.28 49.22 0.67
N GLU A 205 -8.27 48.28 1.63
CA GLU A 205 -9.15 48.27 2.80
C GLU A 205 -9.04 49.56 3.61
N LYS A 206 -7.83 50.12 3.69
CA LYS A 206 -7.51 51.33 4.47
C LYS A 206 -7.38 52.57 3.60
N ASP A 207 -7.67 52.48 2.31
CA ASP A 207 -7.56 53.64 1.41
C ASP A 207 -8.66 54.66 1.78
N PRO A 208 -8.32 55.94 2.01
CA PRO A 208 -9.31 56.98 2.27
C PRO A 208 -10.38 57.07 1.18
N SER A 209 -10.01 56.83 -0.07
CA SER A 209 -10.90 56.88 -1.24
C SER A 209 -11.94 55.76 -1.23
N VAL A 210 -11.66 54.65 -0.54
CA VAL A 210 -12.59 53.52 -0.40
C VAL A 210 -13.38 53.64 0.90
N THR A 211 -12.71 53.89 2.02
CA THR A 211 -13.32 54.03 3.35
C THR A 211 -14.29 55.21 3.46
N THR A 212 -14.17 56.22 2.59
CA THR A 212 -15.14 57.32 2.48
C THR A 212 -16.53 56.85 2.02
N TYR A 213 -16.61 55.76 1.26
CA TYR A 213 -17.84 55.30 0.62
C TYR A 213 -18.29 53.92 1.09
N TYR A 214 -17.40 53.12 1.66
CA TYR A 214 -17.70 51.78 2.15
C TYR A 214 -16.96 51.46 3.45
N THR A 215 -17.70 51.01 4.47
CA THR A 215 -17.14 50.69 5.80
C THR A 215 -17.18 49.21 6.16
N GLY A 216 -17.88 48.38 5.37
CA GLY A 216 -18.06 46.94 5.58
C GLY A 216 -16.92 46.05 5.06
N MET A 217 -15.74 46.61 4.77
CA MET A 217 -14.66 45.86 4.08
C MET A 217 -14.17 44.66 4.88
N ASN A 218 -14.11 44.77 6.20
CA ASN A 218 -13.71 43.66 7.07
C ASN A 218 -14.66 42.46 6.96
N ASP A 219 -15.96 42.69 6.90
CA ASP A 219 -16.96 41.63 6.75
C ASP A 219 -16.93 41.01 5.35
N THR A 220 -16.69 41.83 4.33
CA THR A 220 -16.47 41.35 2.95
C THR A 220 -15.26 40.43 2.87
N LEU A 221 -14.09 40.87 3.38
CA LEU A 221 -12.86 40.09 3.37
C LEU A 221 -13.01 38.77 4.14
N LYS A 222 -13.65 38.83 5.31
CA LYS A 222 -13.98 37.64 6.09
C LYS A 222 -14.87 36.68 5.31
N THR A 223 -15.92 37.17 4.67
CA THR A 223 -16.84 36.35 3.87
C THR A 223 -16.14 35.68 2.69
N ILE A 224 -15.26 36.41 1.98
CA ILE A 224 -14.47 35.84 0.87
C ILE A 224 -13.54 34.74 1.38
N LYS A 225 -12.84 34.99 2.49
CA LYS A 225 -11.91 34.02 3.09
C LYS A 225 -12.63 32.77 3.61
N GLU A 226 -13.77 32.94 4.26
CA GLU A 226 -14.62 31.82 4.71
C GLU A 226 -15.27 31.07 3.54
N SER A 227 -15.40 31.69 2.37
CA SER A 227 -15.94 31.06 1.16
C SER A 227 -14.90 30.23 0.39
N MET A 228 -13.61 30.41 0.65
CA MET A 228 -12.55 29.57 0.06
C MET A 228 -12.72 28.12 0.46
N HIS A 229 -12.34 27.21 -0.44
CA HIS A 229 -12.43 25.76 -0.23
C HIS A 229 -13.86 25.20 -0.09
N ASN A 230 -14.89 26.04 -0.32
CA ASN A 230 -16.28 25.65 -0.18
C ASN A 230 -16.99 25.56 -1.54
N PRO A 231 -17.80 24.51 -1.79
CA PRO A 231 -18.65 24.45 -2.97
C PRO A 231 -19.66 25.61 -2.98
N GLY A 232 -19.80 26.28 -4.12
CA GLY A 232 -20.56 27.53 -4.23
C GLY A 232 -19.85 28.76 -3.64
N GLY A 233 -18.64 28.58 -3.07
CA GLY A 233 -17.85 29.63 -2.45
C GLY A 233 -17.54 30.78 -3.41
N LEU A 234 -17.25 30.48 -4.68
CA LEU A 234 -17.05 31.52 -5.70
C LEU A 234 -18.29 32.41 -5.86
N SER A 235 -19.50 31.84 -5.85
CA SER A 235 -20.73 32.63 -5.95
C SER A 235 -20.93 33.51 -4.72
N ALA A 236 -20.62 32.99 -3.53
CA ALA A 236 -20.69 33.75 -2.28
C ALA A 236 -19.66 34.89 -2.26
N ALA A 237 -18.42 34.61 -2.68
CA ALA A 237 -17.37 35.61 -2.80
C ALA A 237 -17.71 36.70 -3.83
N VAL A 238 -18.24 36.33 -5.01
CA VAL A 238 -18.69 37.30 -6.02
C VAL A 238 -19.82 38.17 -5.48
N THR A 239 -20.76 37.58 -4.72
CA THR A 239 -21.84 38.34 -4.06
C THR A 239 -21.26 39.34 -3.06
N ALA A 240 -20.34 38.89 -2.21
CA ALA A 240 -19.66 39.72 -1.22
C ALA A 240 -18.83 40.85 -1.85
N VAL A 241 -18.23 40.63 -3.03
CA VAL A 241 -17.51 41.68 -3.78
C VAL A 241 -18.46 42.66 -4.47
N SER A 242 -19.65 42.21 -4.86
CA SER A 242 -20.62 43.05 -5.59
C SER A 242 -21.24 44.14 -4.71
N GLU A 243 -21.43 43.86 -3.42
CA GLU A 243 -21.98 44.80 -2.43
C GLU A 243 -21.14 46.08 -2.25
N PRO A 244 -19.82 46.03 -1.93
CA PRO A 244 -19.00 47.23 -1.82
C PRO A 244 -18.92 48.03 -3.11
N LEU A 245 -18.89 47.37 -4.27
CA LEU A 245 -18.86 48.05 -5.57
C LEU A 245 -20.16 48.81 -5.82
N GLY A 246 -21.31 48.19 -5.52
CA GLY A 246 -22.62 48.84 -5.65
C GLY A 246 -22.81 50.01 -4.70
N GLU A 247 -22.36 49.90 -3.45
CA GLU A 247 -22.42 51.01 -2.50
C GLU A 247 -21.52 52.18 -2.92
N CYS A 248 -20.29 51.90 -3.36
CA CYS A 248 -19.40 52.93 -3.89
C CYS A 248 -20.02 53.66 -5.09
N ASP A 249 -20.57 52.93 -6.05
CA ASP A 249 -21.20 53.51 -7.25
C ASP A 249 -22.40 54.41 -6.91
N ARG A 250 -23.25 53.95 -5.98
CA ARG A 250 -24.41 54.72 -5.50
C ARG A 250 -23.97 56.03 -4.83
N GLU A 251 -23.04 55.95 -3.88
CA GLU A 251 -22.60 57.13 -3.12
C GLU A 251 -21.86 58.15 -4.00
N VAL A 252 -21.05 57.69 -4.95
CA VAL A 252 -20.38 58.58 -5.92
C VAL A 252 -21.43 59.28 -6.79
N THR A 253 -22.39 58.53 -7.34
CA THR A 253 -23.46 59.10 -8.18
C THR A 253 -24.29 60.14 -7.43
N GLU A 254 -24.68 59.86 -6.19
CA GLU A 254 -25.42 60.80 -5.35
C GLU A 254 -24.65 62.09 -5.10
N LYS A 255 -23.33 62.02 -4.83
CA LYS A 255 -22.53 63.22 -4.61
C LYS A 255 -22.32 64.02 -5.89
N THR A 256 -22.11 63.36 -7.03
CA THR A 256 -21.97 64.05 -8.32
C THR A 256 -23.26 64.75 -8.74
N GLN A 257 -24.44 64.20 -8.45
CA GLN A 257 -25.73 64.84 -8.75
C GLN A 257 -26.09 66.01 -7.81
N ARG A 258 -25.47 66.08 -6.63
CA ARG A 258 -25.65 67.18 -5.66
C ARG A 258 -24.71 68.37 -5.91
N THR A 259 -23.83 68.28 -6.91
CA THR A 259 -22.87 69.32 -7.29
C THR A 259 -23.34 70.05 -8.55
#